data_AF-A0A6G8D3T0-F1
#
_entry.id   AF-A0A6G8D3T0-F1
#
_cell.length_a   1.000
_cell.length_b   1.000
_cell.length_c   1.000
_cell.angle_alpha   90.00
_cell.angle_beta   90.00
_cell.angle_gamma   90.00
#
_symmetry.space_group_name_H-M   'P 1'
#
loop_
_entity.id
_entity.type
_entity.pdbx_description
1 polymer ?
#
loop_
_entity_poly.entity_id
_entity_poly.type
_entity_poly.pdbx_seq_one_letter_code
_entity_poly.pdbx_strand_id
1 'polypeptide(L)'
;MSFINSTFLRTHLNLNLSSNEINNLSKKNTLTNKDIFRLNKTLDTSNNKIKNKTAMEMLSKHNKTIEFPDMKRTMEEKYNDERNHNFINSWDTSNFTLTSSISDEMGVRGHNSKKEFQFIVHTASIEQLINKDGIFSHNGESELNNWDVLCASIVNEKKTFTYGSIGVILDVPKQNMLAASPDDLMSETNIGATHRVDYLVNISNKEDQVEKYKQMPNHERTGLLKKEISRHARHKNTPYEVLKKTYNMRNELLICTRSDVNVHKNEECTKNIKIAGIFLNDCDITPEQKHLAEFTGDKILSKDEKYEIFIQHAKPLAEKLGIPIIYFNGQSDTAEKIID
;
A
#
# COMPACT_ATOMS: atom_id res chain seq x y z
N MET A 1 32.66 -21.28 -39.10
CA MET A 1 33.65 -21.00 -38.04
C MET A 1 33.99 -19.52 -38.10
N SER A 2 33.64 -18.72 -37.09
CA SER A 2 34.02 -17.30 -37.04
C SER A 2 34.79 -17.02 -35.76
N PHE A 3 36.00 -16.47 -35.90
CA PHE A 3 36.82 -16.03 -34.77
C PHE A 3 36.30 -14.68 -34.24
N ILE A 4 36.27 -14.52 -32.92
CA ILE A 4 35.99 -13.22 -32.29
C ILE A 4 37.24 -12.34 -32.49
N ASN A 5 37.10 -11.29 -33.31
CA ASN A 5 38.19 -10.39 -33.65
C ASN A 5 38.64 -9.59 -32.41
N SER A 6 39.92 -9.67 -32.06
CA SER A 6 40.50 -8.99 -30.88
C SER A 6 40.36 -7.46 -30.94
N THR A 7 40.23 -6.89 -32.14
CA THR A 7 39.95 -5.46 -32.32
C THR A 7 38.58 -5.08 -31.76
N PHE A 8 37.55 -5.93 -31.92
CA PHE A 8 36.18 -5.68 -31.43
C PHE A 8 36.10 -5.63 -29.89
N LEU A 9 36.82 -6.52 -29.21
CA LEU A 9 36.88 -6.54 -27.75
C LEU A 9 37.50 -5.26 -27.18
N ARG A 10 38.47 -4.65 -27.89
CA ARG A 10 39.16 -3.44 -27.46
C ARG A 10 38.38 -2.16 -27.75
N THR A 11 37.76 -2.02 -28.92
CA THR A 11 37.13 -0.74 -29.33
C THR A 11 35.71 -0.53 -28.81
N HIS A 12 34.98 -1.59 -28.42
CA HIS A 12 33.56 -1.45 -28.08
C HIS A 12 33.18 -1.79 -26.64
N LEU A 13 33.97 -2.58 -25.91
CA LEU A 13 33.61 -3.02 -24.55
C LEU A 13 34.40 -2.33 -23.43
N ASN A 14 35.44 -1.54 -23.75
CA ASN A 14 36.22 -0.75 -22.78
C ASN A 14 36.60 -1.52 -21.49
N LEU A 15 37.02 -2.77 -21.66
CA LEU A 15 37.32 -3.68 -20.55
C LEU A 15 38.77 -3.44 -20.07
N ASN A 16 38.95 -3.26 -18.75
CA ASN A 16 40.28 -3.25 -18.10
C ASN A 16 40.87 -4.67 -18.00
N LEU A 17 41.06 -5.33 -19.14
CA LEU A 17 41.72 -6.65 -19.21
C LEU A 17 43.15 -6.46 -19.72
N SER A 18 44.08 -7.27 -19.19
CA SER A 18 45.44 -7.28 -19.70
C SER A 18 45.48 -7.79 -21.15
N SER A 19 46.48 -7.36 -21.93
CA SER A 19 46.61 -7.78 -23.34
C SER A 19 46.70 -9.31 -23.50
N ASN A 20 47.21 -10.02 -22.49
CA ASN A 20 47.29 -11.48 -22.49
C ASN A 20 45.93 -12.15 -22.28
N GLU A 21 45.06 -11.58 -21.46
CA GLU A 21 43.70 -12.11 -21.22
C GLU A 21 42.82 -11.96 -22.46
N ILE A 22 42.92 -10.82 -23.15
CA ILE A 22 42.20 -10.56 -24.41
C ILE A 22 42.62 -11.57 -25.48
N ASN A 23 43.93 -11.82 -25.61
CA ASN A 23 44.46 -12.80 -26.58
C ASN A 23 44.05 -14.24 -26.25
N ASN A 24 43.88 -14.58 -24.98
CA ASN A 24 43.39 -15.90 -24.58
C ASN A 24 41.89 -16.07 -24.86
N LEU A 25 41.09 -15.02 -24.70
CA LEU A 25 39.66 -15.03 -25.02
C LEU A 25 39.40 -15.07 -26.53
N SER A 26 40.18 -14.34 -27.33
CA SER A 26 40.03 -14.33 -28.80
C SER A 26 40.44 -15.65 -29.47
N LYS A 27 41.22 -16.49 -28.79
CA LYS A 27 41.64 -17.82 -29.26
C LYS A 27 40.67 -18.95 -28.88
N LYS A 28 39.67 -18.68 -28.02
CA LYS A 28 38.66 -19.67 -27.65
C LYS A 28 37.55 -19.72 -28.68
N ASN A 29 37.26 -20.92 -29.19
CA ASN A 29 36.11 -21.16 -30.08
C ASN A 29 34.76 -21.10 -29.33
N THR A 30 34.79 -21.25 -28.00
CA THR A 30 33.59 -21.21 -27.14
C THR A 30 33.96 -20.60 -25.78
N LEU A 31 33.17 -19.63 -25.32
CA LEU A 31 33.35 -19.02 -24.00
C LEU A 31 32.70 -19.90 -22.93
N THR A 32 33.36 -20.06 -21.79
CA THR A 32 32.82 -20.80 -20.64
C THR A 32 32.03 -19.87 -19.71
N ASN A 33 31.18 -20.42 -18.85
CA ASN A 33 30.42 -19.65 -17.85
C ASN A 33 31.32 -18.79 -16.94
N LYS A 34 32.56 -19.24 -16.69
CA LYS A 34 33.56 -18.50 -15.92
C LYS A 34 34.13 -17.30 -16.68
N ASP A 35 34.22 -17.40 -18.01
CA ASP A 35 34.64 -16.29 -18.88
C ASP A 35 33.55 -15.21 -18.96
N ILE A 36 32.28 -15.63 -19.08
CA ILE A 36 31.10 -14.73 -19.12
C ILE A 36 30.90 -14.00 -17.79
N PHE A 37 31.01 -14.71 -16.66
CA PHE A 37 30.89 -14.12 -15.34
C PHE A 37 31.96 -13.06 -15.06
N ARG A 38 33.20 -13.28 -15.52
CA ARG A 38 34.29 -12.29 -15.41
C ARG A 38 34.05 -11.05 -16.28
N LEU A 39 33.54 -11.22 -17.50
CA LEU A 39 33.17 -10.09 -18.37
C LEU A 39 32.08 -9.23 -17.72
N ASN A 40 31.05 -9.86 -17.15
CA ASN A 40 29.95 -9.14 -16.46
C ASN A 40 30.43 -8.39 -15.21
N LYS A 41 31.31 -8.98 -14.41
CA LYS A 41 31.89 -8.33 -13.22
C LYS A 41 32.71 -7.08 -13.57
N THR A 42 33.31 -7.05 -14.76
CA THR A 42 34.09 -5.89 -15.23
C THR A 42 33.19 -4.76 -15.74
N LEU A 43 32.03 -5.11 -16.33
CA LEU A 43 31.04 -4.15 -16.86
C LEU A 43 30.28 -3.38 -15.77
N ASP A 44 30.04 -4.00 -14.61
CA ASP A 44 29.37 -3.36 -13.45
C ASP A 44 30.15 -2.20 -12.83
N THR A 45 31.44 -2.06 -13.13
CA THR A 45 32.28 -0.97 -12.61
C THR A 45 32.26 0.30 -13.48
N SER A 46 31.55 0.29 -14.61
CA SER A 46 31.51 1.42 -15.54
C SER A 46 30.09 2.02 -15.68
N ASN A 47 29.96 3.31 -15.34
CA ASN A 47 28.71 4.09 -15.41
C ASN A 47 28.23 4.30 -16.86
N ASN A 48 27.68 3.27 -17.50
CA ASN A 48 27.10 3.41 -18.84
C ASN A 48 25.88 2.49 -19.07
N LYS A 49 24.73 2.86 -18.48
CA LYS A 49 23.42 2.22 -18.65
C LYS A 49 22.98 2.06 -20.12
N ILE A 50 23.43 2.94 -21.01
CA ILE A 50 22.99 2.95 -22.43
C ILE A 50 23.79 1.97 -23.30
N LYS A 51 25.08 1.74 -23.01
CA LYS A 51 25.91 0.80 -23.78
C LYS A 51 25.67 -0.67 -23.40
N ASN A 52 25.21 -0.92 -22.17
CA ASN A 52 24.90 -2.27 -21.69
C ASN A 52 23.70 -2.90 -22.42
N LYS A 53 22.72 -2.08 -22.86
CA LYS A 53 21.58 -2.57 -23.63
C LYS A 53 22.00 -3.05 -25.02
N THR A 54 22.87 -2.31 -25.70
CA THR A 54 23.37 -2.66 -27.05
C THR A 54 24.28 -3.90 -27.02
N ALA A 55 25.10 -4.08 -25.98
CA ALA A 55 25.94 -5.26 -25.82
C ALA A 55 25.11 -6.54 -25.57
N MET A 56 24.06 -6.45 -24.75
CA MET A 56 23.11 -7.54 -24.50
C MET A 56 22.29 -7.91 -25.76
N GLU A 57 21.84 -6.91 -26.52
CA GLU A 57 21.13 -7.14 -27.79
C GLU A 57 22.04 -7.82 -28.84
N MET A 58 23.33 -7.46 -28.90
CA MET A 58 24.27 -8.10 -29.83
C MET A 58 24.69 -9.51 -29.39
N LEU A 59 24.84 -9.77 -28.08
CA LEU A 59 25.05 -11.13 -27.55
C LEU A 59 23.84 -12.05 -27.83
N SER A 60 22.62 -11.51 -27.79
CA SER A 60 21.41 -12.24 -28.17
C SER A 60 21.38 -12.62 -29.66
N LYS A 61 22.02 -11.83 -30.53
CA LYS A 61 22.08 -12.08 -31.99
C LYS A 61 23.14 -13.11 -32.40
N HIS A 62 24.07 -13.49 -31.51
CA HIS A 62 25.14 -14.45 -31.82
C HIS A 62 25.05 -15.77 -31.06
N ASN A 63 24.24 -15.83 -30.00
CA ASN A 63 23.88 -17.10 -29.38
C ASN A 63 22.57 -17.58 -30.01
N LYS A 64 22.64 -18.67 -30.78
CA LYS A 64 21.45 -19.54 -30.95
C LYS A 64 20.94 -19.82 -29.55
N THR A 65 19.78 -19.26 -29.24
CA THR A 65 19.23 -19.16 -27.89
C THR A 65 19.02 -20.56 -27.36
N ILE A 66 19.94 -21.04 -26.52
CA ILE A 66 19.59 -22.09 -25.57
C ILE A 66 18.81 -21.33 -24.50
N GLU A 67 17.49 -21.25 -24.70
CA GLU A 67 16.60 -20.81 -23.64
C GLU A 67 16.71 -21.84 -22.52
N PHE A 68 17.23 -21.41 -21.38
CA PHE A 68 17.17 -22.18 -20.13
C PHE A 68 16.01 -21.62 -19.30
N PRO A 69 14.76 -22.04 -19.56
CA PRO A 69 13.57 -21.53 -18.86
C PRO A 69 13.68 -21.59 -17.34
N ASP A 70 14.39 -22.58 -16.80
CA ASP A 70 14.61 -22.75 -15.36
C ASP A 70 15.44 -21.62 -14.74
N MET A 71 16.43 -21.08 -15.47
CA MET A 71 17.30 -20.02 -14.95
C MET A 71 16.60 -18.65 -14.97
N LYS A 72 15.80 -18.39 -16.00
CA LYS A 72 14.97 -17.18 -16.10
C LYS A 72 13.91 -17.16 -14.99
N ARG A 73 13.23 -18.30 -14.78
CA ARG A 73 12.26 -18.49 -13.70
C ARG A 73 12.88 -18.27 -12.32
N THR A 74 14.07 -18.83 -12.07
CA THR A 74 14.77 -18.69 -10.77
C THR A 74 15.16 -17.23 -10.49
N MET A 75 15.59 -16.47 -11.50
CA MET A 75 15.92 -15.05 -11.32
C MET A 75 14.69 -14.16 -11.11
N GLU A 76 13.59 -14.43 -11.83
CA GLU A 76 12.32 -13.71 -11.64
C GLU A 76 11.71 -13.99 -10.26
N GLU A 77 11.76 -15.24 -9.79
CA GLU A 77 11.33 -15.62 -8.44
C GLU A 77 12.16 -14.90 -7.38
N LYS A 78 13.50 -14.89 -7.50
CA LYS A 78 14.38 -14.20 -6.55
C LYS A 78 14.16 -12.69 -6.53
N TYR A 79 13.98 -12.06 -7.69
CA TYR A 79 13.71 -10.63 -7.78
C TYR A 79 12.37 -10.24 -7.12
N ASN A 80 11.34 -11.08 -7.31
CA ASN A 80 10.04 -10.86 -6.68
C ASN A 80 10.09 -11.04 -5.16
N ASP A 81 10.86 -12.02 -4.67
CA ASP A 81 11.07 -12.23 -3.23
C ASP A 81 11.79 -11.02 -2.58
N GLU A 82 12.87 -10.52 -3.21
CA GLU A 82 13.57 -9.32 -2.72
C GLU A 82 12.66 -8.08 -2.73
N ARG A 83 11.85 -7.89 -3.78
CA ARG A 83 10.90 -6.78 -3.85
C ARG A 83 9.82 -6.87 -2.76
N ASN A 84 9.30 -8.06 -2.51
CA ASN A 84 8.31 -8.27 -1.45
C ASN A 84 8.90 -8.01 -0.06
N HIS A 85 10.11 -8.51 0.20
CA HIS A 85 10.79 -8.29 1.48
C HIS A 85 11.04 -6.80 1.74
N ASN A 86 11.51 -6.07 0.72
CA ASN A 86 11.71 -4.62 0.81
C ASN A 86 10.40 -3.87 1.05
N PHE A 87 9.32 -4.27 0.38
CA PHE A 87 7.99 -3.71 0.60
C PHE A 87 7.58 -3.89 2.07
N ILE A 88 7.57 -5.12 2.58
CA ILE A 88 7.12 -5.44 3.93
C ILE A 88 7.94 -4.65 4.96
N ASN A 89 9.27 -4.67 4.87
CA ASN A 89 10.12 -3.96 5.82
C ASN A 89 9.96 -2.43 5.79
N SER A 90 9.54 -1.85 4.66
CA SER A 90 9.25 -0.42 4.61
C SER A 90 8.03 -0.01 5.45
N TRP A 91 7.14 -0.96 5.74
CA TRP A 91 5.94 -0.79 6.57
C TRP A 91 6.17 -1.20 8.03
N ASP A 92 7.42 -1.33 8.48
CA ASP A 92 7.72 -1.59 9.89
C ASP A 92 7.12 -0.51 10.80
N THR A 93 6.53 -0.93 11.92
CA THR A 93 5.93 -0.05 12.93
C THR A 93 6.89 1.02 13.44
N SER A 94 8.21 0.77 13.42
CA SER A 94 9.21 1.78 13.79
C SER A 94 9.24 3.00 12.86
N ASN A 95 8.67 2.89 11.66
CA ASN A 95 8.58 3.99 10.69
C ASN A 95 7.32 4.85 10.89
N PHE A 96 6.49 4.54 11.88
CA PHE A 96 5.26 5.27 12.19
C PHE A 96 5.34 5.92 13.56
N THR A 97 4.63 7.04 13.71
CA THR A 97 4.64 7.82 14.93
C THR A 97 3.77 7.17 15.98
N LEU A 98 4.27 7.07 17.21
CA LEU A 98 3.45 6.72 18.37
C LEU A 98 2.53 7.90 18.69
N THR A 99 1.21 7.67 18.74
CA THR A 99 0.21 8.73 18.96
C THR A 99 0.45 9.50 20.27
N SER A 100 0.89 8.81 21.32
CA SER A 100 1.25 9.41 22.61
C SER A 100 2.41 10.40 22.55
N SER A 101 3.27 10.33 21.52
CA SER A 101 4.44 11.23 21.40
C SER A 101 4.10 12.65 20.91
N ILE A 102 2.87 12.83 20.40
CA ILE A 102 2.36 14.09 19.85
C ILE A 102 0.96 14.45 20.37
N SER A 103 0.35 13.63 21.23
CA SER A 103 -1.02 13.86 21.74
C SER A 103 -1.15 15.16 22.54
N ASP A 104 -0.09 15.64 23.19
CA ASP A 104 -0.15 16.91 23.92
C ASP A 104 -0.25 18.11 22.98
N GLU A 105 0.31 18.00 21.77
CA GLU A 105 0.28 19.05 20.76
C GLU A 105 -0.98 18.93 19.89
N MET A 106 -1.21 17.73 19.32
CA MET A 106 -2.30 17.49 18.38
C MET A 106 -3.59 17.01 19.05
N GLY A 107 -3.62 16.82 20.37
CA GLY A 107 -4.85 16.57 21.13
C GLY A 107 -5.64 17.84 21.45
N VAL A 108 -5.17 19.00 20.98
CA VAL A 108 -5.87 20.29 21.09
C VAL A 108 -6.29 20.74 19.69
N ARG A 109 -7.59 21.04 19.53
CA ARG A 109 -8.16 21.49 18.26
C ARG A 109 -7.43 22.73 17.73
N GLY A 110 -7.12 22.75 16.44
CA GLY A 110 -6.44 23.87 15.77
C GLY A 110 -4.93 23.95 15.99
N HIS A 111 -4.34 23.07 16.83
CA HIS A 111 -2.89 23.00 17.00
C HIS A 111 -2.27 22.07 15.94
N ASN A 112 -1.05 22.42 15.50
CA ASN A 112 -0.24 21.60 14.61
C ASN A 112 0.91 20.95 15.40
N SER A 113 1.31 19.74 15.00
CA SER A 113 2.53 19.12 15.52
C SER A 113 3.75 19.92 15.09
N LYS A 114 4.68 20.13 16.03
CA LYS A 114 6.02 20.67 15.77
C LYS A 114 7.00 19.60 15.32
N LYS A 115 6.63 18.33 15.48
CA LYS A 115 7.40 17.15 15.07
C LYS A 115 6.83 16.57 13.78
N GLU A 116 7.69 16.00 12.94
CA GLU A 116 7.22 15.17 11.84
C GLU A 116 6.44 13.97 12.41
N PHE A 117 5.35 13.62 11.74
CA PHE A 117 4.54 12.47 12.14
C PHE A 117 4.10 11.68 10.93
N GLN A 118 3.88 10.38 11.09
CA GLN A 118 3.33 9.52 10.06
C GLN A 118 2.38 8.51 10.68
N PHE A 119 1.15 8.44 10.16
CA PHE A 119 0.09 7.58 10.67
C PHE A 119 -0.58 6.79 9.55
N ILE A 120 -0.99 5.57 9.89
CA ILE A 120 -2.00 4.84 9.11
C ILE A 120 -3.36 5.17 9.70
N VAL A 121 -4.31 5.55 8.86
CA VAL A 121 -5.65 5.99 9.27
C VAL A 121 -6.72 5.23 8.50
N HIS A 122 -7.80 4.89 9.19
CA HIS A 122 -9.01 4.35 8.56
C HIS A 122 -10.19 5.24 8.95
N THR A 123 -10.88 5.76 7.93
CA THR A 123 -12.04 6.64 8.11
C THR A 123 -13.33 5.84 8.19
N ALA A 124 -14.28 6.31 8.99
CA ALA A 124 -15.62 5.76 9.10
C ALA A 124 -16.63 6.91 9.19
N SER A 125 -17.92 6.61 9.02
CA SER A 125 -18.95 7.66 9.01
C SER A 125 -19.20 8.23 10.41
N ILE A 126 -19.70 9.47 10.45
CA ILE A 126 -20.22 10.06 11.69
C ILE A 126 -21.34 9.19 12.32
N GLU A 127 -22.17 8.56 11.50
CA GLU A 127 -23.23 7.67 11.99
C GLU A 127 -22.65 6.49 12.79
N GLN A 128 -21.58 5.85 12.29
CA GLN A 128 -20.92 4.77 13.02
C GLN A 128 -20.34 5.27 14.36
N LEU A 129 -19.86 6.51 14.41
CA LEU A 129 -19.38 7.11 15.67
C LEU A 129 -20.54 7.34 16.65
N ILE A 130 -21.66 7.89 16.17
CA ILE A 130 -22.86 8.15 16.99
C ILE A 130 -23.41 6.84 17.56
N ASN A 131 -23.55 5.82 16.70
CA ASN A 131 -24.11 4.52 17.04
C ASN A 131 -23.14 3.64 17.83
N LYS A 132 -21.84 3.99 17.86
CA LYS A 132 -20.74 3.24 18.50
C LYS A 132 -20.56 1.86 17.86
N ASP A 133 -20.54 1.83 16.53
CA ASP A 133 -20.45 0.63 15.72
C ASP A 133 -19.09 0.50 15.02
N GLY A 134 -18.78 -0.72 14.58
CA GLY A 134 -17.55 -1.03 13.87
C GLY A 134 -16.30 -0.60 14.66
N ILE A 135 -15.44 0.20 14.04
CA ILE A 135 -14.20 0.71 14.66
C ILE A 135 -14.45 1.63 15.87
N PHE A 136 -15.65 2.20 16.01
CA PHE A 136 -16.03 3.04 17.15
C PHE A 136 -16.78 2.27 18.23
N SER A 137 -16.92 0.95 18.09
CA SER A 137 -17.45 0.14 19.18
C SER A 137 -16.44 0.00 20.31
N HIS A 138 -16.94 -0.35 21.50
CA HIS A 138 -16.09 -0.64 22.65
C HIS A 138 -15.13 -1.83 22.41
N ASN A 139 -15.41 -2.68 21.40
CA ASN A 139 -14.57 -3.78 20.97
C ASN A 139 -14.08 -3.57 19.53
N GLY A 140 -13.81 -2.32 19.11
CA GLY A 140 -13.49 -1.98 17.72
C GLY A 140 -12.33 -2.80 17.12
N GLU A 141 -11.33 -3.16 17.91
CA GLU A 141 -10.24 -4.06 17.47
C GLU A 141 -10.74 -5.48 17.15
N SER A 142 -11.71 -6.00 17.91
CA SER A 142 -12.34 -7.29 17.62
C SER A 142 -13.20 -7.24 16.36
N GLU A 143 -13.91 -6.12 16.15
CA GLU A 143 -14.67 -5.88 14.91
C GLU A 143 -13.73 -5.88 13.70
N LEU A 144 -12.62 -5.14 13.77
CA LEU A 144 -11.62 -5.09 12.70
C LEU A 144 -11.13 -6.49 12.31
N ASN A 145 -10.81 -7.35 13.29
CA ASN A 145 -10.31 -8.70 13.04
C ASN A 145 -11.29 -9.59 12.24
N ASN A 146 -12.59 -9.26 12.23
CA ASN A 146 -13.62 -9.99 11.50
C ASN A 146 -13.83 -9.50 10.05
N TRP A 147 -13.10 -8.47 9.62
CA TRP A 147 -13.32 -7.84 8.30
C TRP A 147 -12.54 -8.47 7.15
N ASP A 148 -11.64 -9.42 7.44
CA ASP A 148 -10.63 -10.02 6.55
C ASP A 148 -9.61 -9.02 5.97
N VAL A 149 -10.09 -7.97 5.30
CA VAL A 149 -9.30 -6.87 4.73
C VAL A 149 -9.98 -5.53 5.00
N LEU A 150 -9.20 -4.52 5.38
CA LEU A 150 -9.64 -3.13 5.47
C LEU A 150 -8.91 -2.27 4.45
N CYS A 151 -9.58 -1.19 4.04
CA CYS A 151 -9.00 -0.11 3.26
C CYS A 151 -8.57 1.02 4.22
N ALA A 152 -7.34 1.50 4.11
CA ALA A 152 -6.80 2.58 4.93
C ALA A 152 -6.01 3.57 4.08
N SER A 153 -5.55 4.66 4.71
CA SER A 153 -4.66 5.64 4.11
C SER A 153 -3.45 5.88 5.01
N ILE A 154 -2.38 6.43 4.44
CA ILE A 154 -1.25 6.99 5.16
C ILE A 154 -1.28 8.51 5.08
N VAL A 155 -1.08 9.16 6.23
CA VAL A 155 -0.99 10.62 6.36
C VAL A 155 0.29 11.01 7.09
N ASN A 156 0.76 12.23 6.86
CA ASN A 156 1.90 12.80 7.57
C ASN A 156 1.74 14.31 7.76
N GLU A 157 2.71 14.96 8.39
CA GLU A 157 2.68 16.40 8.69
C GLU A 157 2.56 17.31 7.47
N LYS A 158 3.02 16.83 6.31
CA LYS A 158 2.93 17.54 5.03
C LYS A 158 1.63 17.22 4.27
N LYS A 159 0.96 16.12 4.64
CA LYS A 159 -0.15 15.55 3.88
C LYS A 159 -1.19 14.92 4.81
N THR A 160 -2.09 15.76 5.31
CA THR A 160 -3.24 15.43 6.14
C THR A 160 -4.53 15.34 5.32
N PHE A 161 -4.48 14.67 4.16
CA PHE A 161 -5.64 14.46 3.30
C PHE A 161 -6.23 13.05 3.53
N THR A 162 -7.50 12.96 3.90
CA THR A 162 -8.20 11.71 4.23
C THR A 162 -9.47 11.52 3.38
N TYR A 163 -9.99 10.30 3.30
CA TYR A 163 -11.27 10.06 2.61
C TYR A 163 -12.43 10.73 3.36
N GLY A 164 -12.78 10.23 4.55
CA GLY A 164 -13.69 10.90 5.49
C GLY A 164 -12.97 11.85 6.44
N SER A 165 -13.74 12.58 7.25
CA SER A 165 -13.17 13.53 8.23
C SER A 165 -12.94 12.91 9.61
N ILE A 166 -13.55 11.77 9.92
CA ILE A 166 -13.43 11.11 11.22
C ILE A 166 -12.97 9.65 11.01
N GLY A 167 -12.20 9.14 11.97
CA GLY A 167 -11.67 7.79 11.88
C GLY A 167 -10.80 7.41 13.05
N VAL A 168 -10.05 6.34 12.86
CA VAL A 168 -9.06 5.83 13.81
C VAL A 168 -7.66 5.85 13.22
N ILE A 169 -6.67 6.04 14.09
CA ILE A 169 -5.26 5.81 13.80
C ILE A 169 -4.97 4.35 14.15
N LEU A 170 -4.32 3.63 13.23
CA LEU A 170 -4.04 2.21 13.36
C LEU A 170 -2.55 1.97 13.64
N ASP A 171 -2.27 1.08 14.58
CA ASP A 171 -0.97 0.42 14.72
C ASP A 171 -1.04 -0.93 13.97
N VAL A 172 -0.36 -0.98 12.83
CA VAL A 172 -0.47 -2.06 11.84
C VAL A 172 0.85 -2.81 11.76
N PRO A 173 0.89 -4.11 12.11
CA PRO A 173 2.06 -4.95 11.89
C PRO A 173 2.41 -5.01 10.39
N LYS A 174 3.69 -4.93 10.06
CA LYS A 174 4.13 -4.85 8.66
C LYS A 174 3.68 -6.01 7.77
N GLN A 175 3.51 -7.19 8.34
CA GLN A 175 3.06 -8.41 7.67
C GLN A 175 1.58 -8.34 7.24
N ASN A 176 0.79 -7.44 7.83
CA ASN A 176 -0.60 -7.24 7.46
C ASN A 176 -0.76 -6.44 6.17
N MET A 177 0.31 -5.83 5.65
CA MET A 177 0.23 -4.96 4.48
C MET A 177 0.12 -5.76 3.17
N LEU A 178 -1.06 -5.75 2.53
CA LEU A 178 -1.30 -6.49 1.29
C LEU A 178 -0.93 -5.69 0.05
N ALA A 179 -1.30 -4.42 0.00
CA ALA A 179 -1.02 -3.51 -1.10
C ALA A 179 -0.98 -2.07 -0.60
N ALA A 180 -0.20 -1.23 -1.26
CA ALA A 180 -0.16 0.19 -1.00
C ALA A 180 -0.02 0.94 -2.32
N SER A 181 -0.89 1.93 -2.53
CA SER A 181 -1.01 2.66 -3.78
C SER A 181 -1.18 4.15 -3.53
N PRO A 182 -0.51 5.01 -4.32
CA PRO A 182 -0.82 6.43 -4.32
C PRO A 182 -2.21 6.71 -4.91
N ASP A 183 -2.69 5.84 -5.78
CA ASP A 183 -3.98 5.96 -6.46
C ASP A 183 -5.05 5.14 -5.74
N ASP A 184 -6.31 5.55 -5.91
CA ASP A 184 -7.48 4.77 -5.51
C ASP A 184 -7.54 3.43 -6.30
N LEU A 185 -7.54 2.33 -5.57
CA LEU A 185 -7.61 0.97 -6.09
C LEU A 185 -9.05 0.52 -6.34
N MET A 186 -10.05 1.24 -5.83
CA MET A 186 -11.47 0.90 -5.91
C MET A 186 -11.73 -0.55 -5.46
N SER A 187 -11.04 -0.96 -4.40
CA SER A 187 -10.94 -2.36 -4.00
C SER A 187 -12.22 -2.88 -3.35
N GLU A 188 -12.65 -4.09 -3.74
CA GLU A 188 -13.84 -4.74 -3.17
C GLU A 188 -13.48 -5.59 -1.95
N THR A 189 -13.06 -4.94 -0.86
CA THR A 189 -12.57 -5.62 0.37
C THR A 189 -13.60 -6.55 1.02
N ASN A 190 -14.89 -6.37 0.74
CA ASN A 190 -16.01 -7.13 1.29
C ASN A 190 -16.55 -8.23 0.36
N ILE A 191 -15.88 -8.48 -0.77
CA ILE A 191 -16.41 -9.36 -1.81
C ILE A 191 -16.62 -10.79 -1.30
N GLY A 192 -17.82 -11.31 -1.49
CA GLY A 192 -18.24 -12.63 -1.01
C GLY A 192 -18.82 -12.65 0.42
N ALA A 193 -18.77 -11.55 1.18
CA ALA A 193 -19.40 -11.45 2.49
C ALA A 193 -20.87 -11.00 2.35
N THR A 194 -21.82 -11.92 2.55
CA THR A 194 -23.26 -11.66 2.36
C THR A 194 -23.81 -10.53 3.23
N HIS A 195 -23.26 -10.32 4.41
CA HIS A 195 -23.70 -9.30 5.37
C HIS A 195 -23.00 -7.95 5.16
N ARG A 196 -22.13 -7.82 4.14
CA ARG A 196 -21.37 -6.59 3.85
C ARG A 196 -21.50 -6.15 2.40
N VAL A 197 -22.52 -6.65 1.69
CA VAL A 197 -22.76 -6.33 0.28
C VAL A 197 -23.04 -4.84 0.06
N ASP A 198 -23.65 -4.18 1.04
CA ASP A 198 -23.95 -2.74 1.00
C ASP A 198 -22.69 -1.88 0.87
N TYR A 199 -21.54 -2.38 1.33
CA TYR A 199 -20.25 -1.71 1.25
C TYR A 199 -19.46 -1.99 -0.04
N LEU A 200 -20.02 -2.75 -0.99
CA LEU A 200 -19.35 -2.97 -2.28
C LEU A 200 -19.48 -1.73 -3.17
N VAL A 201 -18.45 -1.37 -3.94
CA VAL A 201 -18.42 -0.10 -4.70
C VAL A 201 -18.88 -0.25 -6.15
N ASN A 202 -18.73 -1.43 -6.74
CA ASN A 202 -18.99 -1.72 -8.16
C ASN A 202 -20.28 -2.52 -8.40
N ILE A 203 -21.15 -2.62 -7.40
CA ILE A 203 -22.41 -3.39 -7.47
C ILE A 203 -23.59 -2.43 -7.45
N SER A 204 -24.40 -2.46 -8.51
CA SER A 204 -25.60 -1.64 -8.66
C SER A 204 -26.83 -2.19 -7.91
N ASN A 205 -27.06 -3.51 -7.94
CA ASN A 205 -28.14 -4.16 -7.19
C ASN A 205 -27.58 -5.01 -6.04
N LYS A 206 -27.73 -4.50 -4.80
CA LYS A 206 -27.22 -5.16 -3.59
C LYS A 206 -27.98 -6.45 -3.27
N GLU A 207 -29.31 -6.44 -3.42
CA GLU A 207 -30.17 -7.58 -3.09
C GLU A 207 -29.87 -8.79 -3.99
N ASP A 208 -29.78 -8.58 -5.31
CA ASP A 208 -29.40 -9.62 -6.27
C ASP A 208 -28.02 -10.20 -5.95
N GLN A 209 -27.09 -9.34 -5.51
CA GLN A 209 -25.74 -9.76 -5.19
C GLN A 209 -25.67 -10.59 -3.90
N VAL A 210 -26.50 -10.26 -2.90
CA VAL A 210 -26.69 -11.10 -1.69
C VAL A 210 -27.20 -12.48 -2.10
N GLU A 211 -28.24 -12.54 -2.94
CA GLU A 211 -28.84 -13.81 -3.37
C GLU A 211 -27.85 -14.66 -4.17
N LYS A 212 -27.11 -14.04 -5.09
CA LYS A 212 -26.01 -14.68 -5.82
C LYS A 212 -24.94 -15.27 -4.88
N TYR A 213 -24.57 -14.57 -3.81
CA TYR A 213 -23.61 -15.09 -2.83
C TYR A 213 -24.19 -16.21 -1.95
N LYS A 214 -25.49 -16.24 -1.70
CA LYS A 214 -26.14 -17.35 -0.96
C LYS A 214 -26.17 -18.64 -1.79
N GLN A 215 -26.34 -18.52 -3.10
CA GLN A 215 -26.39 -19.66 -4.04
C GLN A 215 -25.00 -20.19 -4.42
N MET A 216 -23.95 -19.38 -4.24
CA MET A 216 -22.57 -19.75 -4.59
C MET A 216 -21.98 -20.78 -3.61
N PRO A 217 -21.28 -21.83 -4.08
CA PRO A 217 -20.54 -22.74 -3.21
C PRO A 217 -19.56 -21.98 -2.31
N ASN A 218 -19.47 -22.37 -1.03
CA ASN A 218 -18.70 -21.60 -0.04
C ASN A 218 -17.23 -21.37 -0.46
N HIS A 219 -16.58 -22.38 -1.04
CA HIS A 219 -15.17 -22.28 -1.46
C HIS A 219 -14.95 -21.29 -2.62
N GLU A 220 -15.91 -21.17 -3.54
CA GLU A 220 -15.86 -20.19 -4.63
C GLU A 220 -16.08 -18.78 -4.09
N ARG A 221 -17.05 -18.64 -3.18
CA ARG A 221 -17.39 -17.37 -2.53
C ARG A 221 -16.23 -16.82 -1.70
N THR A 222 -15.64 -17.63 -0.83
CA THR A 222 -14.46 -17.25 -0.04
C THR A 222 -13.23 -17.00 -0.92
N GLY A 223 -13.20 -17.60 -2.12
CA GLY A 223 -12.13 -17.39 -3.10
C GLY A 223 -12.20 -16.04 -3.83
N LEU A 224 -13.31 -15.30 -3.74
CA LEU A 224 -13.48 -14.01 -4.42
C LEU A 224 -12.49 -12.96 -3.88
N LEU A 225 -12.36 -12.86 -2.56
CA LEU A 225 -11.44 -11.91 -1.93
C LEU A 225 -9.99 -12.18 -2.33
N LYS A 226 -9.58 -13.45 -2.37
CA LYS A 226 -8.24 -13.84 -2.84
C LYS A 226 -7.98 -13.36 -4.27
N LYS A 227 -8.96 -13.48 -5.17
CA LYS A 227 -8.85 -12.99 -6.55
C LYS A 227 -8.75 -11.47 -6.60
N GLU A 228 -9.54 -10.77 -5.78
CA GLU A 228 -9.52 -9.32 -5.68
C GLU A 228 -8.15 -8.80 -5.21
N ILE A 229 -7.63 -9.32 -4.10
CA ILE A 229 -6.30 -8.95 -3.60
C ILE A 229 -5.19 -9.26 -4.62
N SER A 230 -5.31 -10.36 -5.37
CA SER A 230 -4.33 -10.71 -6.41
C SER A 230 -4.28 -9.70 -7.56
N ARG A 231 -5.37 -8.99 -7.87
CA ARG A 231 -5.38 -7.90 -8.88
C ARG A 231 -4.51 -6.73 -8.45
N HIS A 232 -4.37 -6.53 -7.14
CA HIS A 232 -3.62 -5.44 -6.54
C HIS A 232 -2.16 -5.80 -6.23
N ALA A 233 -1.70 -7.01 -6.57
CA ALA A 233 -0.37 -7.53 -6.22
C ALA A 233 0.82 -6.67 -6.71
N ARG A 234 0.62 -5.84 -7.74
CA ARG A 234 1.65 -4.93 -8.27
C ARG A 234 1.86 -3.67 -7.41
N HIS A 235 0.88 -3.31 -6.58
CA HIS A 235 0.85 -2.10 -5.75
C HIS A 235 1.64 -2.35 -4.47
N LYS A 236 2.96 -2.37 -4.62
CA LYS A 236 3.94 -2.65 -3.55
C LYS A 236 4.77 -1.41 -3.24
N ASN A 237 4.11 -0.27 -3.04
CA ASN A 237 4.79 0.99 -2.76
C ASN A 237 5.21 1.10 -1.30
N THR A 238 6.34 1.76 -1.07
CA THR A 238 6.77 2.14 0.29
C THR A 238 5.94 3.33 0.81
N PRO A 239 5.89 3.58 2.13
CA PRO A 239 5.24 4.76 2.69
C PRO A 239 5.65 6.07 2.00
N TYR A 240 6.97 6.25 1.77
CA TYR A 240 7.52 7.42 1.09
C TYR A 240 7.02 7.55 -0.35
N GLU A 241 6.98 6.45 -1.10
CA GLU A 241 6.50 6.46 -2.48
C GLU A 241 5.01 6.81 -2.60
N VAL A 242 4.20 6.32 -1.66
CA VAL A 242 2.77 6.65 -1.57
C VAL A 242 2.60 8.14 -1.27
N LEU A 243 3.25 8.66 -0.22
CA LEU A 243 3.12 10.06 0.19
C LEU A 243 3.64 11.04 -0.86
N LYS A 244 4.77 10.73 -1.51
CA LYS A 244 5.38 11.59 -2.54
C LYS A 244 4.45 11.88 -3.72
N LYS A 245 3.52 10.97 -4.02
CA LYS A 245 2.67 11.05 -5.20
C LYS A 245 1.26 11.57 -4.93
N THR A 246 0.94 11.99 -3.70
CA THR A 246 -0.46 12.13 -3.29
C THR A 246 -0.82 13.45 -2.60
N TYR A 247 -0.16 14.55 -2.93
CA TYR A 247 -0.28 15.85 -2.25
C TYR A 247 -1.72 16.30 -1.88
N ASN A 248 -2.66 16.29 -2.83
CA ASN A 248 -4.06 16.71 -2.60
C ASN A 248 -5.06 15.60 -2.98
N MET A 249 -4.73 14.35 -2.68
CA MET A 249 -5.57 13.21 -3.01
C MET A 249 -5.46 12.12 -1.96
N ARG A 250 -6.52 11.34 -1.80
CA ARG A 250 -6.48 10.12 -0.98
C ARG A 250 -5.49 9.12 -1.55
N ASN A 251 -4.93 8.29 -0.68
CA ASN A 251 -4.16 7.11 -1.05
C ASN A 251 -4.84 5.87 -0.45
N GLU A 252 -4.52 4.70 -0.99
CA GLU A 252 -5.16 3.45 -0.57
C GLU A 252 -4.14 2.40 -0.16
N LEU A 253 -4.36 1.87 1.03
CA LEU A 253 -3.67 0.73 1.61
C LEU A 253 -4.68 -0.39 1.79
N LEU A 254 -4.32 -1.60 1.37
CA LEU A 254 -5.08 -2.81 1.65
C LEU A 254 -4.38 -3.55 2.78
N ILE A 255 -5.07 -3.73 3.89
CA ILE A 255 -4.51 -4.30 5.12
C ILE A 255 -5.31 -5.54 5.49
N CYS A 256 -4.64 -6.69 5.62
CA CYS A 256 -5.26 -7.89 6.17
C CYS A 256 -5.53 -7.67 7.65
N THR A 257 -6.78 -7.83 8.07
CA THR A 257 -7.17 -7.62 9.46
C THR A 257 -7.20 -8.91 10.27
N ARG A 258 -7.30 -10.05 9.58
CA ARG A 258 -7.29 -11.36 10.22
C ARG A 258 -5.89 -11.72 10.71
N SER A 259 -5.78 -12.13 11.98
CA SER A 259 -4.53 -12.65 12.54
C SER A 259 -4.24 -14.08 12.06
N ASP A 260 -2.98 -14.49 12.19
CA ASP A 260 -2.52 -15.86 11.98
C ASP A 260 -2.68 -16.37 10.53
N VAL A 261 -2.71 -15.42 9.57
CA VAL A 261 -2.72 -15.73 8.13
C VAL A 261 -1.33 -15.47 7.55
N ASN A 262 -0.77 -16.47 6.85
CA ASN A 262 0.44 -16.26 6.08
C ASN A 262 0.09 -15.68 4.71
N VAL A 263 0.22 -14.36 4.57
CA VAL A 263 -0.03 -13.62 3.32
C VAL A 263 1.25 -13.40 2.50
N HIS A 264 2.42 -13.44 3.15
CA HIS A 264 3.72 -13.24 2.55
C HIS A 264 4.60 -14.48 2.74
N LYS A 265 4.98 -15.10 1.63
CA LYS A 265 5.82 -16.29 1.66
C LYS A 265 7.12 -16.03 2.42
N ASN A 266 7.50 -16.96 3.29
CA ASN A 266 8.70 -16.92 4.14
C ASN A 266 8.72 -15.83 5.22
N GLU A 267 7.60 -15.15 5.47
CA GLU A 267 7.47 -14.15 6.54
C GLU A 267 6.56 -14.70 7.64
N GLU A 268 6.56 -14.02 8.80
CA GLU A 268 5.63 -14.31 9.88
C GLU A 268 4.18 -14.12 9.43
N CYS A 269 3.25 -14.82 10.09
CA CYS A 269 1.83 -14.59 9.88
C CYS A 269 1.44 -13.16 10.30
N THR A 270 0.32 -12.69 9.76
CA THR A 270 -0.34 -11.45 10.20
C THR A 270 -0.63 -11.48 11.70
N LYS A 271 -0.65 -10.30 12.32
CA LYS A 271 -0.91 -10.11 13.75
C LYS A 271 -2.12 -9.19 13.95
N ASN A 272 -2.59 -9.08 15.18
CA ASN A 272 -3.69 -8.18 15.52
C ASN A 272 -3.33 -6.72 15.23
N ILE A 273 -4.27 -5.98 14.62
CA ILE A 273 -4.19 -4.53 14.44
C ILE A 273 -4.75 -3.87 15.70
N LYS A 274 -4.13 -2.77 16.12
CA LYS A 274 -4.62 -2.00 17.26
C LYS A 274 -5.14 -0.64 16.84
N ILE A 275 -6.12 -0.14 17.58
CA ILE A 275 -6.56 1.25 17.46
C ILE A 275 -5.68 2.08 18.39
N ALA A 276 -4.80 2.90 17.81
CA ALA A 276 -3.83 3.70 18.55
C ALA A 276 -4.33 5.11 18.89
N GLY A 277 -5.45 5.53 18.32
CA GLY A 277 -6.07 6.83 18.56
C GLY A 277 -7.33 7.03 17.73
N ILE A 278 -8.12 8.02 18.10
CA ILE A 278 -9.28 8.47 17.31
C ILE A 278 -8.95 9.85 16.76
N PHE A 279 -9.29 10.13 15.51
CA PHE A 279 -8.99 11.42 14.91
C PHE A 279 -10.21 12.13 14.33
N LEU A 280 -10.11 13.46 14.33
CA LEU A 280 -10.93 14.38 13.56
C LEU A 280 -10.02 15.19 12.64
N ASN A 281 -10.29 15.17 11.35
CA ASN A 281 -9.78 16.13 10.39
C ASN A 281 -10.66 17.38 10.43
N ASP A 282 -10.21 18.39 11.16
CA ASP A 282 -10.94 19.61 11.51
C ASP A 282 -10.92 20.61 10.33
N CYS A 283 -11.51 20.17 9.22
CA CYS A 283 -11.51 20.88 7.95
C CYS A 283 -12.88 21.52 7.64
N ASP A 284 -12.84 22.64 6.92
CA ASP A 284 -14.03 23.26 6.35
C ASP A 284 -14.57 22.44 5.16
N ILE A 285 -15.83 22.71 4.81
CA ILE A 285 -16.48 22.15 3.62
C ILE A 285 -15.81 22.73 2.37
N THR A 286 -15.45 21.88 1.41
CA THR A 286 -14.91 22.33 0.12
C THR A 286 -16.02 22.79 -0.84
N PRO A 287 -15.72 23.64 -1.85
CA PRO A 287 -16.70 24.02 -2.87
C PRO A 287 -17.32 22.81 -3.60
N GLU A 288 -16.52 21.78 -3.88
CA GLU A 288 -16.96 20.56 -4.56
C GLU A 288 -17.96 19.78 -3.70
N GLN A 289 -17.69 19.66 -2.40
CA GLN A 289 -18.59 19.02 -1.43
C GLN A 289 -19.92 19.77 -1.33
N LYS A 290 -19.87 21.10 -1.28
CA LYS A 290 -21.06 21.95 -1.25
C LYS A 290 -21.90 21.76 -2.51
N HIS A 291 -21.28 21.79 -3.69
CA HIS A 291 -21.97 21.59 -4.96
C HIS A 291 -22.61 20.20 -5.07
N LEU A 292 -21.91 19.16 -4.61
CA LEU A 292 -22.45 17.80 -4.58
C LEU A 292 -23.67 17.71 -3.66
N ALA A 293 -23.60 18.31 -2.46
CA ALA A 293 -24.70 18.35 -1.51
C ALA A 293 -25.92 19.10 -2.06
N GLU A 294 -25.70 20.23 -2.76
CA GLU A 294 -26.77 20.97 -3.46
C GLU A 294 -27.43 20.12 -4.55
N PHE A 295 -26.65 19.32 -5.28
CA PHE A 295 -27.16 18.42 -6.31
C PHE A 295 -27.96 17.24 -5.73
N THR A 296 -27.50 16.63 -4.64
CA THR A 296 -28.17 15.48 -4.01
C THR A 296 -29.29 15.88 -3.06
N GLY A 297 -29.36 17.14 -2.64
CA GLY A 297 -30.29 17.63 -1.62
C GLY A 297 -29.89 17.25 -0.19
N ASP A 298 -28.64 16.83 0.01
CA ASP A 298 -28.13 16.39 1.32
C ASP A 298 -27.78 17.59 2.20
N LYS A 299 -28.09 17.50 3.51
CA LYS A 299 -27.53 18.41 4.51
C LYS A 299 -26.16 17.91 4.95
N ILE A 300 -25.12 18.68 4.64
CA ILE A 300 -23.75 18.41 5.09
C ILE A 300 -23.43 19.15 6.39
N LEU A 301 -22.61 18.52 7.23
CA LEU A 301 -22.20 19.06 8.51
C LEU A 301 -21.07 20.09 8.36
N SER A 302 -21.23 21.23 9.03
CA SER A 302 -20.18 22.24 9.16
C SER A 302 -19.00 21.73 10.00
N LYS A 303 -17.88 22.45 9.94
CA LYS A 303 -16.69 22.16 10.73
C LYS A 303 -16.98 22.09 12.24
N ASP A 304 -17.78 23.03 12.76
CA ASP A 304 -18.13 23.06 14.18
C ASP A 304 -19.15 21.98 14.55
N GLU A 305 -20.16 21.70 13.71
CA GLU A 305 -21.09 20.59 13.97
C GLU A 305 -20.36 19.24 14.04
N LYS A 306 -19.40 18.99 13.12
CA LYS A 306 -18.54 17.80 13.17
C LYS A 306 -17.75 17.72 14.48
N TYR A 307 -17.18 18.84 14.92
CA TYR A 307 -16.41 18.91 16.16
C TYR A 307 -17.27 18.60 17.40
N GLU A 308 -18.47 19.19 17.49
CA GLU A 308 -19.36 18.96 18.64
C GLU A 308 -19.79 17.49 18.73
N ILE A 309 -20.19 16.88 17.59
CA ILE A 309 -20.50 15.44 17.53
C ILE A 309 -19.28 14.61 17.93
N PHE A 310 -18.10 14.96 17.41
CA PHE A 310 -16.86 14.26 17.71
C PHE A 310 -16.54 14.30 19.20
N ILE A 311 -16.58 15.46 19.86
CA ILE A 311 -16.36 15.56 21.30
C ILE A 311 -17.41 14.78 22.09
N GLN A 312 -18.68 14.86 21.70
CA GLN A 312 -19.76 14.17 22.39
C GLN A 312 -19.61 12.64 22.38
N HIS A 313 -19.11 12.07 21.26
CA HIS A 313 -19.09 10.62 21.06
C HIS A 313 -17.68 10.00 21.12
N ALA A 314 -16.68 10.61 20.49
CA ALA A 314 -15.33 10.09 20.42
C ALA A 314 -14.55 10.27 21.73
N LYS A 315 -14.73 11.40 22.45
CA LYS A 315 -13.97 11.66 23.69
C LYS A 315 -14.25 10.62 24.78
N PRO A 316 -15.51 10.29 25.13
CA PRO A 316 -15.78 9.25 26.11
C PRO A 316 -15.25 7.86 25.68
N LEU A 317 -15.28 7.58 24.37
CA LEU A 317 -14.76 6.33 23.83
C LEU A 317 -13.24 6.26 23.94
N ALA A 318 -12.53 7.32 23.55
CA ALA A 318 -11.08 7.43 23.65
C ALA A 318 -10.60 7.28 25.10
N GLU A 319 -11.28 7.95 26.04
CA GLU A 319 -11.02 7.82 27.48
C GLU A 319 -11.23 6.38 27.98
N LYS A 320 -12.32 5.74 27.56
CA LYS A 320 -12.61 4.34 27.92
C LYS A 320 -11.58 3.36 27.38
N LEU A 321 -11.09 3.58 26.16
CA LEU A 321 -10.10 2.74 25.50
C LEU A 321 -8.66 3.08 25.92
N GLY A 322 -8.43 4.18 26.63
CA GLY A 322 -7.10 4.62 27.03
C GLY A 322 -6.23 5.07 25.85
N ILE A 323 -6.85 5.65 24.82
CA ILE A 323 -6.19 6.10 23.59
C ILE A 323 -6.38 7.62 23.40
N PRO A 324 -5.45 8.32 22.75
CA PRO A 324 -5.58 9.76 22.52
C PRO A 324 -6.58 10.09 21.43
N ILE A 325 -7.11 11.32 21.52
CA ILE A 325 -7.70 12.02 20.39
C ILE A 325 -6.61 12.82 19.67
N ILE A 326 -6.66 12.84 18.33
CA ILE A 326 -5.77 13.63 17.48
C ILE A 326 -6.59 14.48 16.52
N TYR A 327 -6.30 15.77 16.44
CA TYR A 327 -6.87 16.69 15.46
C TYR A 327 -5.90 16.90 14.30
N PHE A 328 -6.35 16.63 13.09
CA PHE A 328 -5.65 17.03 11.88
C PHE A 328 -6.21 18.37 11.38
N ASN A 329 -5.33 19.24 10.87
CA ASN A 329 -5.72 20.50 10.23
C ASN A 329 -5.57 20.38 8.70
N GLY A 330 -6.16 19.33 8.13
CA GLY A 330 -6.02 18.97 6.72
C GLY A 330 -7.30 19.16 5.92
N GLN A 331 -7.55 18.24 4.99
CA GLN A 331 -8.76 18.19 4.18
C GLN A 331 -9.32 16.76 4.11
N SER A 332 -10.65 16.63 4.02
CA SER A 332 -11.31 15.38 3.69
C SER A 332 -11.88 15.43 2.28
N ASP A 333 -11.90 14.28 1.61
CA ASP A 333 -12.47 14.12 0.27
C ASP A 333 -14.00 14.17 0.33
N THR A 334 -14.59 13.41 1.25
CA THR A 334 -16.04 13.33 1.44
C THR A 334 -16.51 14.28 2.54
N ALA A 335 -17.70 14.85 2.35
CA ALA A 335 -18.43 15.55 3.39
C ALA A 335 -19.16 14.58 4.30
N GLU A 336 -19.23 14.92 5.59
CA GLU A 336 -20.08 14.20 6.54
C GLU A 336 -21.52 14.69 6.45
N LYS A 337 -22.45 13.76 6.60
CA LYS A 337 -23.88 13.99 6.57
C LYS A 337 -24.56 13.12 7.62
N ILE A 338 -25.67 13.60 8.17
CA ILE A 338 -26.58 12.81 8.99
C ILE A 338 -27.72 12.40 8.07
N ILE A 339 -27.97 11.11 7.98
CA ILE A 339 -29.14 10.58 7.27
C ILE A 339 -30.27 10.61 8.28
N ASP A 340 -31.29 11.43 8.01
CA ASP A 340 -32.51 11.53 8.84
C ASP A 340 -33.42 10.31 8.71
#